data_AF-A0A194XRP3-F1
#
_entry.id   AF-A0A194XRP3-F1
#
_cell.length_a   1.000
_cell.length_b   1.000
_cell.length_c   1.000
_cell.angle_alpha   90.00
_cell.angle_beta   90.00
_cell.angle_gamma   90.00
#
_symmetry.space_group_name_H-M   'P 1'
#
loop_
_entity.id
_entity.type
_entity.pdbx_description
1 polymer ?
#
loop_
_entity_poly.entity_id
_entity_poly.type
_entity_poly.pdbx_seq_one_letter_code
_entity_poly.pdbx_strand_id
1 'polypeptide(L)'
;MASLRATSRLFTAARPAFRQSIRSFASVSDTAKGGAVPPSKTSTIKEPTHDPEAKIKTFHIYRWNPDEPTSKPRMQSYTLDLNKTGPMMLDALIRIKNEVDPTLTFRRSCREGICGSCAMNIDGVNTLACLCRIPTDTKQESKIYPLPHTYVVKDIVPDLTQFYKQYKSIKPYLQNSTPPPNGKEYLQSKEERKKLDGLYECILCACCSTSCPSYWWNSEEYLGPAVLMQSYRWLADSRDTKNEERKSQLDNSMSLYRCHTILNCSRTCPKGLNPGLAIAEIKKEMAF
;
A
#
# COMPACT_ATOMS: atom_id res chain seq x y z
N MET A 1 68.79 36.83 12.14
CA MET A 1 67.70 35.87 12.45
C MET A 1 66.39 36.58 12.21
N ALA A 2 65.80 36.39 11.03
CA ALA A 2 64.61 37.13 10.60
C ALA A 2 63.35 36.55 11.25
N SER A 3 62.61 37.41 11.94
CA SER A 3 61.30 37.17 12.50
C SER A 3 60.24 37.25 11.39
N LEU A 4 59.55 36.13 11.12
CA LEU A 4 58.38 36.10 10.25
C LEU A 4 57.12 35.91 11.08
N ARG A 5 56.36 37.00 11.18
CA ARG A 5 54.96 37.02 11.62
C ARG A 5 54.11 36.17 10.68
N ALA A 6 53.47 35.13 11.19
CA ALA A 6 52.40 34.43 10.49
C ALA A 6 51.08 35.19 10.68
N THR A 7 50.59 35.82 9.61
CA THR A 7 49.25 36.40 9.54
C THR A 7 48.20 35.31 9.32
N SER A 8 47.12 35.39 10.08
CA SER A 8 45.92 34.56 9.98
C SER A 8 45.28 34.63 8.59
N ARG A 9 44.88 33.48 8.06
CA ARG A 9 43.89 33.39 6.99
C ARG A 9 42.74 32.50 7.48
N LEU A 10 41.66 33.17 7.86
CA LEU A 10 40.33 32.60 8.04
C LEU A 10 39.87 32.01 6.70
N PHE A 11 39.70 30.69 6.65
CA PHE A 11 38.99 30.03 5.56
C PHE A 11 37.48 30.22 5.76
N THR A 12 36.88 31.13 5.00
CA THR A 12 35.42 31.20 4.83
C THR A 12 34.98 30.00 3.98
N ALA A 13 34.28 29.05 4.60
CA ALA A 13 33.61 27.97 3.90
C ALA A 13 32.43 28.54 3.08
N ALA A 14 32.58 28.53 1.75
CA ALA A 14 31.49 28.86 0.84
C ALA A 14 30.43 27.76 0.87
N ARG A 15 29.21 28.09 1.32
CA ARG A 15 28.03 27.23 1.20
C ARG A 15 27.67 27.05 -0.28
N PRO A 16 27.35 25.83 -0.76
CA PRO A 16 26.86 25.67 -2.13
C PRO A 16 25.47 26.28 -2.24
N ALA A 17 25.29 27.15 -3.23
CA ALA A 17 24.01 27.74 -3.58
C ALA A 17 23.08 26.65 -4.15
N PHE A 18 22.17 26.15 -3.30
CA PHE A 18 21.06 25.31 -3.72
C PHE A 18 20.09 26.17 -4.55
N ARG A 19 20.11 25.99 -5.88
CA ARG A 19 19.06 26.52 -6.76
C ARG A 19 17.74 25.85 -6.36
N GLN A 20 16.87 26.58 -5.67
CA GLN A 20 15.49 26.17 -5.47
C GLN A 20 14.81 26.13 -6.84
N SER A 21 14.55 24.92 -7.34
CA SER A 21 13.58 24.70 -8.39
C SER A 21 12.21 25.06 -7.81
N ILE A 22 11.73 26.28 -8.09
CA ILE A 22 10.34 26.66 -7.85
C ILE A 22 9.49 25.81 -8.79
N ARG A 23 8.99 24.67 -8.29
CA ARG A 23 7.83 24.03 -8.90
C ARG A 23 6.64 24.91 -8.56
N SER A 24 6.00 25.46 -9.59
CA SER A 24 4.70 26.11 -9.45
C SER A 24 3.70 25.05 -8.98
N PHE A 25 3.46 25.00 -7.67
CA PHE A 25 2.37 24.23 -7.11
C PHE A 25 1.09 25.02 -7.38
N ALA A 26 0.14 24.40 -8.10
CA ALA A 26 -1.22 24.89 -8.11
C ALA A 26 -1.74 24.79 -6.66
N SER A 27 -1.85 25.92 -5.99
CA SER A 27 -2.56 26.01 -4.72
C SER A 27 -4.00 25.59 -4.96
N VAL A 28 -4.41 24.44 -4.43
CA VAL A 28 -5.82 24.08 -4.40
C VAL A 28 -6.48 25.06 -3.44
N SER A 29 -7.22 26.01 -4.02
CA SER A 29 -8.04 26.96 -3.28
C SER A 29 -9.02 26.22 -2.38
N ASP A 30 -9.21 26.77 -1.19
CA ASP A 30 -9.89 26.23 -0.01
C ASP A 30 -11.43 26.08 -0.15
N THR A 31 -11.91 25.60 -1.30
CA THR A 31 -13.34 25.49 -1.63
C THR A 31 -13.67 24.16 -2.28
N ALA A 32 -13.62 23.06 -1.52
CA ALA A 32 -14.20 21.80 -1.97
C ALA A 32 -14.78 20.97 -0.81
N LYS A 33 -15.78 21.53 -0.10
CA LYS A 33 -16.73 20.75 0.70
C LYS A 33 -17.73 19.98 -0.19
N GLY A 34 -17.24 19.14 -1.10
CA GLY A 34 -18.10 18.37 -1.99
C GLY A 34 -17.63 16.93 -2.13
N GLY A 35 -18.22 16.02 -1.36
CA GLY A 35 -17.97 14.57 -1.46
C GLY A 35 -18.33 13.99 -2.83
N ALA A 36 -17.92 12.75 -3.06
CA ALA A 36 -18.21 12.02 -4.30
C ALA A 36 -19.72 11.97 -4.60
N VAL A 37 -20.09 11.99 -5.90
CA VAL A 37 -21.49 11.86 -6.32
C VAL A 37 -22.05 10.51 -5.83
N PRO A 38 -23.17 10.49 -5.09
CA PRO A 38 -23.71 9.26 -4.52
C PRO A 38 -24.23 8.32 -5.61
N PRO A 39 -24.19 6.99 -5.38
CA PRO A 39 -24.63 5.97 -6.34
C PRO A 39 -26.02 6.23 -6.95
N SER A 40 -26.94 6.80 -6.16
CA SER A 40 -28.32 7.13 -6.56
C SER A 40 -28.45 8.16 -7.68
N LYS A 41 -27.36 8.84 -8.06
CA LYS A 41 -27.35 9.86 -9.12
C LYS A 41 -26.53 9.46 -10.35
N THR A 42 -26.20 8.18 -10.52
CA THR A 42 -25.38 7.73 -11.66
C THR A 42 -26.19 6.98 -12.72
N SER A 43 -25.83 7.17 -13.99
CA SER A 43 -26.33 6.38 -15.12
C SER A 43 -25.85 4.93 -15.02
N THR A 44 -26.80 3.99 -14.91
CA THR A 44 -26.52 2.54 -14.97
C THR A 44 -26.27 2.13 -16.41
N ILE A 45 -25.13 1.47 -16.68
CA ILE A 45 -24.88 0.83 -17.97
C ILE A 45 -25.33 -0.63 -17.88
N LYS A 46 -26.29 -1.03 -18.71
CA LYS A 46 -26.88 -2.38 -18.74
C LYS A 46 -26.20 -3.26 -19.78
N GLU A 47 -26.15 -4.57 -19.52
CA GLU A 47 -25.80 -5.59 -20.51
C GLU A 47 -26.91 -5.78 -21.56
N PRO A 48 -26.59 -6.25 -22.80
CA PRO A 48 -27.60 -6.61 -23.78
C PRO A 48 -28.26 -7.96 -23.47
N THR A 49 -29.59 -7.98 -23.55
CA THR A 49 -30.53 -9.14 -23.49
C THR A 49 -30.57 -9.97 -22.20
N HIS A 50 -31.73 -9.94 -21.52
CA HIS A 50 -32.01 -10.72 -20.32
C HIS A 50 -32.52 -12.13 -20.67
N ASP A 51 -31.75 -13.13 -20.28
CA ASP A 51 -32.23 -14.50 -20.07
C ASP A 51 -33.17 -14.51 -18.85
N PRO A 52 -34.35 -15.16 -18.91
CA PRO A 52 -35.25 -15.30 -17.76
C PRO A 52 -34.59 -15.83 -16.48
N GLU A 53 -33.50 -16.61 -16.59
CA GLU A 53 -32.77 -17.19 -15.46
C GLU A 53 -31.55 -16.36 -15.01
N ALA A 54 -31.33 -15.18 -15.60
CA ALA A 54 -30.17 -14.35 -15.33
C ALA A 54 -30.10 -13.89 -13.86
N LYS A 55 -28.93 -14.08 -13.23
CA LYS A 55 -28.67 -13.61 -11.87
C LYS A 55 -28.00 -12.26 -11.92
N ILE A 56 -28.80 -11.20 -12.08
CA ILE A 56 -28.29 -9.85 -12.26
C ILE A 56 -27.79 -9.26 -10.94
N LYS A 57 -26.53 -8.84 -10.88
CA LYS A 57 -25.94 -8.14 -9.73
C LYS A 57 -25.41 -6.77 -10.14
N THR A 58 -25.62 -5.78 -9.28
CA THR A 58 -25.10 -4.41 -9.44
C THR A 58 -23.76 -4.22 -8.72
N PHE A 59 -22.79 -3.64 -9.42
CA PHE A 59 -21.50 -3.21 -8.91
C PHE A 59 -21.39 -1.69 -9.02
N HIS A 60 -21.10 -1.02 -7.91
CA HIS A 60 -20.83 0.41 -7.85
C HIS A 60 -19.33 0.63 -7.76
N ILE A 61 -18.75 1.25 -8.78
CA ILE A 61 -17.30 1.41 -8.91
C ILE A 61 -16.92 2.88 -8.89
N TYR A 62 -15.94 3.25 -8.08
CA TYR A 62 -15.33 4.58 -8.09
C TYR A 62 -14.69 4.88 -9.44
N ARG A 63 -15.00 6.05 -10.01
CA ARG A 63 -14.47 6.55 -11.28
C ARG A 63 -13.87 7.94 -11.12
N TRP A 64 -12.70 8.12 -11.72
CA TRP A 64 -12.07 9.44 -11.89
C TRP A 64 -11.07 9.40 -13.05
N ASN A 65 -11.10 10.41 -13.91
CA ASN A 65 -10.27 10.49 -15.12
C ASN A 65 -9.29 11.70 -15.02
N PRO A 66 -7.97 11.47 -14.99
CA PRO A 66 -7.00 12.57 -14.92
C PRO A 66 -6.98 13.46 -16.16
N ASP A 67 -7.44 12.95 -17.31
CA ASP A 67 -7.55 13.73 -18.56
C ASP A 67 -8.68 14.78 -18.51
N GLU A 68 -9.55 14.68 -17.50
CA GLU A 68 -10.63 15.64 -17.20
C GLU A 68 -10.52 16.09 -15.73
N PRO A 69 -9.49 16.86 -15.36
CA PRO A 69 -9.16 17.13 -13.96
C PRO A 69 -10.23 17.93 -13.22
N THR A 70 -11.10 18.65 -13.94
CA THR A 70 -12.24 19.39 -13.38
C THR A 70 -13.42 18.47 -13.01
N SER A 71 -13.50 17.28 -13.59
CA SER A 71 -14.54 16.30 -13.32
C SER A 71 -14.35 15.69 -11.93
N LYS A 72 -15.36 15.83 -11.08
CA LYS A 72 -15.33 15.27 -9.73
C LYS A 72 -15.40 13.73 -9.77
N PRO A 73 -14.77 13.04 -8.80
CA PRO A 73 -14.98 11.62 -8.62
C PRO A 73 -16.45 11.26 -8.46
N ARG A 74 -16.85 10.13 -9.04
CA ARG A 74 -18.22 9.63 -9.01
C ARG A 74 -18.24 8.12 -8.83
N MET A 75 -19.35 7.60 -8.32
CA MET A 75 -19.64 6.16 -8.44
C MET A 75 -20.22 5.89 -9.82
N GLN A 76 -20.01 4.69 -10.37
CA GLN A 76 -20.69 4.20 -11.57
C GLN A 76 -21.23 2.81 -11.35
N SER A 77 -22.49 2.61 -11.72
CA SER A 77 -23.20 1.34 -11.56
C SER A 77 -23.11 0.52 -12.83
N TYR A 78 -22.71 -0.74 -12.68
CA TYR A 78 -22.67 -1.76 -13.73
C TYR A 78 -23.50 -2.95 -13.28
N THR A 79 -24.32 -3.49 -14.17
CA THR A 79 -25.10 -4.71 -13.89
C THR A 79 -24.57 -5.87 -14.72
N LEU A 80 -24.20 -6.97 -14.08
CA LEU A 80 -23.73 -8.19 -14.76
C LEU A 80 -24.61 -9.38 -14.42
N ASP A 81 -24.78 -10.31 -15.37
CA ASP A 81 -25.29 -11.65 -15.08
C ASP A 81 -24.21 -12.53 -14.42
N LEU A 82 -24.43 -12.95 -13.18
CA LEU A 82 -23.51 -13.82 -12.45
C LEU A 82 -23.38 -15.21 -13.06
N ASN A 83 -24.37 -15.71 -13.80
CA ASN A 83 -24.26 -17.01 -14.49
C ASN A 83 -23.18 -17.00 -15.57
N LYS A 84 -22.81 -15.81 -16.07
CA LYS A 84 -21.80 -15.58 -17.11
C LYS A 84 -20.54 -14.89 -16.55
N THR A 85 -20.39 -14.84 -15.23
CA THR A 85 -19.25 -14.19 -14.56
C THR A 85 -18.49 -15.20 -13.72
N GLY A 86 -17.16 -15.13 -13.73
CA GLY A 86 -16.34 -15.92 -12.80
C GLY A 86 -16.64 -15.56 -11.33
N PRO A 87 -16.22 -16.41 -10.38
CA PRO A 87 -16.66 -16.29 -8.98
C PRO A 87 -16.02 -15.13 -8.21
N MET A 88 -14.96 -14.50 -8.73
CA MET A 88 -14.17 -13.48 -8.02
C MET A 88 -14.52 -12.06 -8.48
N MET A 89 -14.35 -11.08 -7.58
CA MET A 89 -14.55 -9.67 -7.91
C MET A 89 -13.66 -9.20 -9.07
N LEU A 90 -12.46 -9.78 -9.23
CA LEU A 90 -11.60 -9.51 -10.39
C LEU A 90 -12.23 -9.98 -11.71
N ASP A 91 -12.97 -11.10 -11.71
CA ASP A 91 -13.62 -11.61 -12.91
C ASP A 91 -14.71 -10.64 -13.37
N ALA A 92 -15.51 -10.10 -12.43
CA ALA A 92 -16.48 -9.04 -12.71
C ALA A 92 -15.82 -7.77 -13.27
N LEU A 93 -14.71 -7.30 -12.67
CA LEU A 93 -13.98 -6.12 -13.15
C LEU A 93 -13.43 -6.30 -14.57
N ILE A 94 -12.87 -7.48 -14.86
CA ILE A 94 -12.35 -7.82 -16.19
C ILE A 94 -13.51 -7.86 -17.20
N ARG A 95 -14.62 -8.49 -16.85
CA ARG A 95 -15.79 -8.57 -17.73
C ARG A 95 -16.39 -7.20 -18.03
N ILE A 96 -16.57 -6.36 -17.00
CA ILE A 96 -17.00 -4.96 -17.20
C ILE A 96 -16.07 -4.26 -18.19
N LYS A 97 -14.75 -4.38 -17.99
CA LYS A 97 -13.80 -3.73 -18.89
C LYS A 97 -13.86 -4.27 -20.32
N ASN A 98 -14.00 -5.57 -20.50
CA ASN A 98 -13.93 -6.19 -21.82
C ASN A 98 -15.22 -6.01 -22.62
N GLU A 99 -16.38 -6.06 -21.95
CA GLU A 99 -17.69 -6.20 -22.61
C GLU A 99 -18.58 -4.97 -22.47
N VAL A 100 -18.38 -4.15 -21.44
CA VAL A 100 -19.32 -3.06 -21.07
C VAL A 100 -18.68 -1.67 -21.18
N ASP A 101 -17.52 -1.48 -20.55
CA ASP A 101 -16.84 -0.18 -20.44
C ASP A 101 -15.31 -0.36 -20.45
N PRO A 102 -14.66 -0.30 -21.64
CA PRO A 102 -13.22 -0.44 -21.77
C PRO A 102 -12.42 0.70 -21.12
N THR A 103 -13.08 1.80 -20.70
CA THR A 103 -12.41 2.90 -20.01
C THR A 103 -12.12 2.60 -18.54
N LEU A 104 -12.79 1.60 -17.94
CA LEU A 104 -12.55 1.19 -16.56
C LEU A 104 -11.10 0.75 -16.36
N THR A 105 -10.41 1.38 -15.41
CA THR A 105 -8.98 1.16 -15.18
C THR A 105 -8.70 0.63 -13.77
N PHE A 106 -7.94 -0.47 -13.68
CA PHE A 106 -7.49 -1.10 -12.43
C PHE A 106 -6.20 -1.90 -12.68
N ARG A 107 -5.44 -2.18 -11.61
CA ARG A 107 -4.24 -3.03 -11.69
C ARG A 107 -4.59 -4.50 -11.44
N ARG A 108 -4.02 -5.40 -12.26
CA ARG A 108 -4.10 -6.86 -12.09
C ARG A 108 -2.92 -7.55 -12.78
N SER A 109 -2.51 -8.71 -12.27
CA SER A 109 -1.50 -9.57 -12.92
C SER A 109 -1.76 -11.06 -12.66
N CYS A 110 -1.39 -11.59 -11.48
CA CYS A 110 -1.32 -13.03 -11.24
C CYS A 110 -2.64 -13.80 -11.13
N ARG A 111 -3.80 -13.13 -10.96
CA ARG A 111 -5.14 -13.73 -10.71
C ARG A 111 -5.29 -14.75 -9.56
N GLU A 112 -4.24 -15.03 -8.78
CA GLU A 112 -4.27 -16.03 -7.68
C GLU A 112 -3.76 -15.50 -6.32
N GLY A 113 -3.66 -14.18 -6.18
CA GLY A 113 -3.38 -13.55 -4.88
C GLY A 113 -1.92 -13.60 -4.42
N ILE A 114 -0.95 -13.74 -5.33
CA ILE A 114 0.48 -13.74 -5.00
C ILE A 114 1.22 -12.44 -5.34
N CYS A 115 0.81 -11.70 -6.38
CA CYS A 115 1.51 -10.48 -6.80
C CYS A 115 1.11 -9.19 -6.06
N GLY A 116 -0.03 -9.19 -5.37
CA GLY A 116 -0.54 -8.02 -4.64
C GLY A 116 -1.13 -6.88 -5.49
N SER A 117 -1.08 -6.95 -6.83
CA SER A 117 -1.44 -5.80 -7.69
C SER A 117 -2.90 -5.35 -7.63
N CYS A 118 -3.84 -6.26 -7.39
CA CYS A 118 -5.29 -5.97 -7.40
C CYS A 118 -5.85 -5.64 -6.00
N ALA A 119 -5.02 -5.05 -5.15
CA ALA A 119 -5.42 -4.54 -3.85
C ALA A 119 -6.36 -3.33 -4.02
N MET A 120 -7.53 -3.40 -3.41
CA MET A 120 -8.55 -2.35 -3.45
C MET A 120 -9.49 -2.49 -2.25
N ASN A 121 -10.39 -1.53 -2.05
CA ASN A 121 -11.42 -1.61 -1.02
C ASN A 121 -12.71 -2.15 -1.65
N ILE A 122 -13.20 -3.29 -1.15
CA ILE A 122 -14.40 -3.97 -1.62
C ILE A 122 -15.34 -4.11 -0.43
N ASP A 123 -16.53 -3.55 -0.54
CA ASP A 123 -17.57 -3.57 0.50
C ASP A 123 -17.04 -3.09 1.87
N GLY A 124 -16.15 -2.09 1.84
CA GLY A 124 -15.57 -1.46 3.03
C GLY A 124 -14.29 -2.12 3.54
N VAL A 125 -13.86 -3.26 2.99
CA VAL A 125 -12.67 -4.00 3.45
C VAL A 125 -11.58 -3.98 2.38
N ASN A 126 -10.33 -3.73 2.78
CA ASN A 126 -9.19 -3.82 1.87
C ASN A 126 -8.86 -5.30 1.62
N THR A 127 -8.88 -5.73 0.37
CA THR A 127 -8.61 -7.11 -0.02
C THR A 127 -8.03 -7.18 -1.44
N LEU A 128 -7.73 -8.39 -1.90
CA LEU A 128 -7.35 -8.64 -3.29
C LEU A 128 -8.60 -9.02 -4.08
N ALA A 129 -8.92 -8.29 -5.15
CA ALA A 129 -10.09 -8.59 -5.97
C ALA A 129 -10.09 -10.03 -6.52
N CYS A 130 -8.91 -10.60 -6.78
CA CYS A 130 -8.77 -11.97 -7.26
C CYS A 130 -9.03 -13.07 -6.22
N LEU A 131 -9.08 -12.73 -4.93
CA LEU A 131 -9.41 -13.67 -3.85
C LEU A 131 -10.76 -13.35 -3.20
N CYS A 132 -11.34 -12.20 -3.50
CA CYS A 132 -12.62 -11.78 -2.96
C CYS A 132 -13.75 -12.37 -3.82
N ARG A 133 -14.54 -13.27 -3.24
CA ARG A 133 -15.70 -13.84 -3.91
C ARG A 133 -16.80 -12.79 -4.08
N ILE A 134 -17.48 -12.86 -5.22
CA ILE A 134 -18.71 -12.09 -5.44
C ILE A 134 -19.80 -12.67 -4.53
N PRO A 135 -20.49 -11.87 -3.69
CA PRO A 135 -21.64 -12.34 -2.94
C PRO A 135 -22.75 -12.82 -3.90
N THR A 136 -23.22 -14.05 -3.73
CA THR A 136 -24.22 -14.68 -4.61
C THR A 136 -25.62 -14.11 -4.42
N ASP A 137 -25.90 -13.45 -3.30
CA ASP A 137 -27.11 -12.65 -3.12
C ASP A 137 -27.05 -11.43 -4.05
N THR A 138 -27.91 -11.43 -5.06
CA THR A 138 -28.01 -10.37 -6.06
C THR A 138 -28.64 -9.09 -5.52
N LYS A 139 -29.37 -9.16 -4.39
CA LYS A 139 -29.94 -7.98 -3.73
C LYS A 139 -28.86 -7.13 -3.04
N GLN A 140 -27.78 -7.77 -2.61
CA GLN A 140 -26.64 -7.07 -2.04
C GLN A 140 -25.80 -6.47 -3.18
N GLU A 141 -25.88 -5.16 -3.36
CA GLU A 141 -25.01 -4.46 -4.31
C GLU A 141 -23.59 -4.33 -3.73
N SER A 142 -22.57 -4.47 -4.58
CA SER A 142 -21.17 -4.38 -4.14
C SER A 142 -20.56 -3.03 -4.49
N LYS A 143 -19.76 -2.46 -3.58
CA LYS A 143 -19.09 -1.17 -3.73
C LYS A 143 -17.58 -1.37 -3.80
N ILE A 144 -16.96 -0.80 -4.82
CA ILE A 144 -15.53 -0.94 -5.09
C ILE A 144 -14.89 0.45 -5.15
N TYR A 145 -13.88 0.65 -4.31
CA TYR A 145 -13.10 1.88 -4.18
C TYR A 145 -11.59 1.60 -4.32
N PRO A 146 -10.78 2.62 -4.62
CA PRO A 146 -9.32 2.54 -4.48
C PRO A 146 -8.93 2.21 -3.04
N LEU A 147 -7.64 1.91 -2.82
CA LEU A 147 -7.12 1.80 -1.47
C LEU A 147 -7.34 3.13 -0.70
N PRO A 148 -7.86 3.11 0.55
CA PRO A 148 -8.26 4.31 1.25
C PRO A 148 -7.10 5.28 1.51
N HIS A 149 -7.41 6.58 1.48
CA HIS A 149 -6.48 7.68 1.79
C HIS A 149 -5.18 7.63 0.95
N THR A 150 -5.32 7.30 -0.33
CA THR A 150 -4.24 7.36 -1.32
C THR A 150 -4.59 8.39 -2.39
N TYR A 151 -3.59 9.00 -3.01
CA TYR A 151 -3.81 9.77 -4.23
C TYR A 151 -4.21 8.82 -5.36
N VAL A 152 -5.30 9.13 -6.05
CA VAL A 152 -5.79 8.31 -7.16
C VAL A 152 -5.17 8.80 -8.45
N VAL A 153 -4.56 7.89 -9.21
CA VAL A 153 -3.98 8.17 -10.54
C VAL A 153 -5.08 8.13 -11.60
N LYS A 154 -5.96 7.11 -11.56
CA LYS A 154 -7.14 6.95 -12.43
C LYS A 154 -8.03 5.85 -11.87
N ASP A 155 -9.33 6.04 -11.82
CA ASP A 155 -10.30 5.04 -11.34
C ASP A 155 -9.83 4.33 -10.04
N ILE A 156 -9.59 3.00 -10.06
CA ILE A 156 -9.20 2.19 -8.89
C ILE A 156 -7.66 2.05 -8.79
N VAL A 157 -6.90 2.96 -9.40
CA VAL A 157 -5.44 2.91 -9.45
C VAL A 157 -4.86 3.94 -8.47
N PRO A 158 -4.40 3.53 -7.28
CA PRO A 158 -3.73 4.44 -6.34
C PRO A 158 -2.28 4.70 -6.74
N ASP A 159 -1.72 5.82 -6.31
CA ASP A 159 -0.28 6.05 -6.29
C ASP A 159 0.33 5.41 -5.04
N LEU A 160 1.23 4.43 -5.25
CA LEU A 160 1.95 3.71 -4.18
C LEU A 160 3.42 4.13 -4.08
N THR A 161 3.82 5.24 -4.73
CA THR A 161 5.21 5.71 -4.74
C THR A 161 5.75 5.93 -3.32
N GLN A 162 4.98 6.57 -2.44
CA GLN A 162 5.39 6.80 -1.05
C GLN A 162 5.54 5.49 -0.27
N PHE A 163 4.61 4.56 -0.45
CA PHE A 163 4.66 3.23 0.16
C PHE A 163 5.96 2.48 -0.22
N TYR A 164 6.34 2.51 -1.50
CA TYR A 164 7.59 1.89 -1.94
C TYR A 164 8.84 2.64 -1.49
N LYS A 165 8.79 3.97 -1.38
CA LYS A 165 9.90 4.77 -0.81
C LYS A 165 10.16 4.38 0.65
N GLN A 166 9.11 4.23 1.45
CA GLN A 166 9.24 3.75 2.84
C GLN A 166 9.73 2.31 2.93
N TYR A 167 9.27 1.42 2.05
CA TYR A 167 9.82 0.06 1.99
C TYR A 167 11.32 0.06 1.66
N LYS A 168 11.76 0.93 0.74
CA LYS A 168 13.19 1.07 0.42
C LYS A 168 14.00 1.64 1.59
N SER A 169 13.43 2.55 2.39
CA SER A 169 14.16 3.24 3.47
C SER A 169 14.61 2.29 4.58
N ILE A 170 13.91 1.18 4.82
CA ILE A 170 14.29 0.16 5.82
C ILE A 170 15.41 -0.78 5.35
N LYS A 171 16.00 -0.54 4.16
CA LYS A 171 17.06 -1.37 3.56
C LYS A 171 16.70 -2.87 3.57
N PRO A 172 15.68 -3.29 2.80
CA PRO A 172 15.07 -4.61 2.94
C PRO A 172 15.88 -5.71 2.22
N TYR A 173 17.15 -5.86 2.58
CA TYR A 173 18.09 -6.85 2.07
C TYR A 173 19.04 -7.28 3.19
N LEU A 174 19.66 -8.46 3.03
CA LEU A 174 20.57 -9.02 4.01
C LEU A 174 21.81 -8.15 4.15
N GLN A 175 22.14 -7.76 5.39
CA GLN A 175 23.34 -7.00 5.70
C GLN A 175 24.24 -7.80 6.65
N ASN A 176 25.27 -8.42 6.10
CA ASN A 176 26.29 -9.14 6.85
C ASN A 176 27.69 -8.79 6.32
N SER A 177 28.58 -8.34 7.21
CA SER A 177 29.97 -8.00 6.87
C SER A 177 30.95 -9.15 7.15
N THR A 178 30.48 -10.23 7.79
CA THR A 178 31.28 -11.41 8.14
C THR A 178 30.95 -12.53 7.15
N PRO A 179 31.87 -12.94 6.27
CA PRO A 179 31.63 -14.05 5.35
C PRO A 179 31.43 -15.38 6.13
N PRO A 180 30.71 -16.36 5.54
CA PRO A 180 30.51 -17.65 6.20
C PRO A 180 31.85 -18.36 6.44
N PRO A 181 32.08 -18.98 7.62
CA PRO A 181 33.39 -19.55 8.00
C PRO A 181 33.95 -20.58 7.00
N ASN A 182 33.07 -21.29 6.30
CA ASN A 182 33.42 -22.31 5.31
C ASN A 182 33.44 -21.78 3.87
N GLY A 183 33.24 -20.47 3.66
CA GLY A 183 33.13 -19.84 2.34
C GLY A 183 31.94 -20.29 1.49
N LYS A 184 30.95 -20.99 2.08
CA LYS A 184 29.78 -21.53 1.39
C LYS A 184 28.52 -20.74 1.75
N GLU A 185 27.58 -21.36 2.45
CA GLU A 185 26.29 -20.80 2.84
C GLU A 185 26.32 -20.25 4.27
N TYR A 186 25.53 -19.22 4.54
CA TYR A 186 25.24 -18.79 5.91
C TYR A 186 24.38 -19.86 6.60
N LEU A 187 24.94 -20.48 7.64
CA LEU A 187 24.21 -21.47 8.43
C LEU A 187 23.09 -20.78 9.21
N GLN A 188 21.93 -21.43 9.26
CA GLN A 188 20.76 -20.99 10.01
C GLN A 188 20.04 -22.24 10.53
N SER A 189 19.71 -22.27 11.82
CA SER A 189 18.97 -23.40 12.38
C SER A 189 17.51 -23.42 11.91
N LYS A 190 16.84 -24.57 12.05
CA LYS A 190 15.42 -24.68 11.70
C LYS A 190 14.57 -23.76 12.59
N GLU A 191 14.95 -23.62 13.85
CA GLU A 191 14.29 -22.78 14.85
C GLU A 191 14.44 -21.30 14.51
N GLU A 192 15.63 -20.88 14.06
CA GLU A 192 15.86 -19.51 13.59
C GLU A 192 15.08 -19.20 12.31
N ARG A 193 15.14 -20.11 11.32
CA ARG A 193 14.39 -19.95 10.07
C ARG A 193 12.88 -19.85 10.33
N LYS A 194 12.35 -20.63 11.26
CA LYS A 194 10.93 -20.63 11.61
C LYS A 194 10.44 -19.28 12.15
N LYS A 195 11.32 -18.46 12.75
CA LYS A 195 10.97 -17.09 13.17
C LYS A 195 10.56 -16.17 12.01
N LEU A 196 10.93 -16.54 10.78
CA LEU A 196 10.58 -15.77 9.58
C LEU A 196 9.19 -16.14 9.02
N ASP A 197 8.62 -17.28 9.41
CA ASP A 197 7.28 -17.69 8.97
C ASP A 197 6.24 -16.71 9.49
N GLY A 198 5.31 -16.31 8.62
CA GLY A 198 4.35 -15.23 8.88
C GLY A 198 4.89 -13.82 8.62
N LEU A 199 6.15 -13.69 8.18
CA LEU A 199 6.79 -12.41 7.83
C LEU A 199 7.17 -12.33 6.35
N TYR A 200 7.87 -13.33 5.81
CA TYR A 200 8.40 -13.29 4.43
C TYR A 200 7.33 -13.48 3.35
N GLU A 201 6.16 -14.00 3.71
CA GLU A 201 5.02 -14.23 2.82
C GLU A 201 4.29 -12.94 2.42
N CYS A 202 4.73 -11.79 2.96
CA CYS A 202 4.20 -10.48 2.59
C CYS A 202 4.39 -10.19 1.11
N ILE A 203 3.28 -9.92 0.42
CA ILE A 203 3.25 -9.64 -1.03
C ILE A 203 3.28 -8.13 -1.36
N LEU A 204 3.58 -7.27 -0.38
CA LEU A 204 3.64 -5.81 -0.52
C LEU A 204 2.40 -5.17 -1.20
N CYS A 205 1.20 -5.69 -0.92
CA CYS A 205 -0.06 -5.22 -1.52
C CYS A 205 -0.63 -3.91 -0.92
N ALA A 206 0.00 -3.38 0.14
CA ALA A 206 -0.43 -2.20 0.89
C ALA A 206 -1.80 -2.25 1.60
N CYS A 207 -2.62 -3.32 1.47
CA CYS A 207 -3.94 -3.41 2.12
C CYS A 207 -3.92 -3.05 3.62
N CYS A 208 -2.93 -3.55 4.36
CA CYS A 208 -2.80 -3.34 5.79
C CYS A 208 -2.41 -1.89 6.15
N SER A 209 -1.55 -1.25 5.35
CA SER A 209 -1.15 0.14 5.59
C SER A 209 -2.30 1.09 5.29
N THR A 210 -2.98 0.88 4.16
CA THR A 210 -4.11 1.72 3.74
C THR A 210 -5.41 1.39 4.49
N SER A 211 -5.41 0.44 5.44
CA SER A 211 -6.50 0.24 6.40
C SER A 211 -6.22 0.86 7.77
N CYS A 212 -5.01 1.38 7.99
CA CYS A 212 -4.56 1.85 9.30
C CYS A 212 -4.84 3.35 9.44
N PRO A 213 -5.69 3.79 10.39
CA PRO A 213 -5.96 5.22 10.59
C PRO A 213 -4.70 6.03 10.90
N SER A 214 -3.77 5.51 11.71
CA SER A 214 -2.48 6.19 11.96
C SER A 214 -1.70 6.49 10.67
N TYR A 215 -1.80 5.60 9.68
CA TYR A 215 -1.16 5.77 8.38
C TYR A 215 -1.92 6.76 7.50
N TRP A 216 -3.25 6.82 7.56
CA TRP A 216 -4.02 7.86 6.89
C TRP A 216 -3.55 9.26 7.31
N TRP A 217 -3.42 9.47 8.62
CA TRP A 217 -3.06 10.79 9.15
C TRP A 217 -1.58 11.15 9.03
N ASN A 218 -0.68 10.16 9.00
CA ASN A 218 0.77 10.41 9.13
C ASN A 218 1.61 9.63 8.11
N SER A 219 1.09 9.30 6.92
CA SER A 219 1.81 8.48 5.91
C SER A 219 3.13 9.07 5.41
N GLU A 220 3.39 10.34 5.67
CA GLU A 220 4.67 10.97 5.32
C GLU A 220 5.82 10.46 6.19
N GLU A 221 5.54 10.16 7.47
CA GLU A 221 6.55 9.82 8.48
C GLU A 221 6.34 8.45 9.12
N TYR A 222 5.07 8.08 9.43
CA TYR A 222 4.76 6.74 9.94
C TYR A 222 4.91 5.70 8.82
N LEU A 223 5.79 4.72 9.03
CA LEU A 223 6.14 3.71 8.03
C LEU A 223 4.98 2.76 7.71
N GLY A 224 4.04 2.60 8.65
CA GLY A 224 2.90 1.73 8.48
C GLY A 224 3.19 0.23 8.67
N PRO A 225 2.14 -0.58 8.83
CA PRO A 225 2.24 -1.99 9.21
C PRO A 225 2.98 -2.87 8.20
N ALA A 226 2.84 -2.64 6.89
CA ALA A 226 3.52 -3.51 5.92
C ALA A 226 5.05 -3.33 6.01
N VAL A 227 5.51 -2.09 6.07
CA VAL A 227 6.93 -1.75 6.14
C VAL A 227 7.51 -2.15 7.48
N LEU A 228 6.80 -1.89 8.59
CA LEU A 228 7.27 -2.28 9.92
C LEU A 228 7.36 -3.81 10.08
N MET A 229 6.41 -4.59 9.55
CA MET A 229 6.53 -6.05 9.55
C MET A 229 7.73 -6.53 8.74
N GLN A 230 8.04 -5.86 7.62
CA GLN A 230 9.26 -6.15 6.86
C GLN A 230 10.54 -5.69 7.57
N SER A 231 10.49 -4.63 8.36
CA SER A 231 11.60 -4.25 9.24
C SER A 231 11.86 -5.33 10.28
N TYR A 232 10.80 -5.84 10.92
CA TYR A 232 10.90 -6.96 11.87
C TYR A 232 11.43 -8.24 11.22
N ARG A 233 11.03 -8.53 9.98
CA ARG A 233 11.56 -9.66 9.18
C ARG A 233 13.07 -9.65 9.08
N TRP A 234 13.71 -8.47 9.04
CA TRP A 234 15.17 -8.35 9.00
C TRP A 234 15.80 -8.37 10.40
N LEU A 235 15.15 -7.78 11.40
CA LEU A 235 15.58 -7.89 12.80
C LEU A 235 15.60 -9.34 13.31
N ALA A 236 14.62 -10.14 12.87
CA ALA A 236 14.45 -11.53 13.27
C ALA A 236 15.32 -12.54 12.47
N ASP A 237 16.00 -12.12 11.40
CA ASP A 237 16.84 -13.01 10.60
C ASP A 237 18.21 -13.16 11.26
N SER A 238 18.54 -14.37 11.74
CA SER A 238 19.82 -14.67 12.43
C SER A 238 21.06 -14.39 11.59
N ARG A 239 20.89 -14.24 10.27
CA ARG A 239 21.99 -13.98 9.32
C ARG A 239 22.29 -12.49 9.16
N ASP A 240 21.37 -11.60 9.56
CA ASP A 240 21.56 -10.15 9.48
C ASP A 240 22.35 -9.66 10.70
N THR A 241 23.29 -8.74 10.48
CA THR A 241 24.18 -8.22 11.52
C THR A 241 23.95 -6.74 11.83
N LYS A 242 22.93 -6.12 11.22
CA LYS A 242 22.66 -4.68 11.32
C LYS A 242 21.49 -4.36 12.23
N ASN A 243 21.18 -5.21 13.22
CA ASN A 243 20.05 -5.03 14.13
C ASN A 243 20.05 -3.66 14.82
N GLU A 244 21.17 -3.24 15.42
CA GLU A 244 21.26 -1.93 16.08
C GLU A 244 21.05 -0.75 15.12
N GLU A 245 21.60 -0.81 13.90
CA GLU A 245 21.38 0.22 12.88
C GLU A 245 19.91 0.28 12.45
N ARG A 246 19.26 -0.88 12.29
CA ARG A 246 17.83 -0.97 11.95
C ARG A 246 16.95 -0.44 13.08
N LYS A 247 17.24 -0.77 14.33
CA LYS A 247 16.55 -0.25 15.52
C LYS A 247 16.69 1.26 15.64
N SER A 248 17.90 1.78 15.49
CA SER A 248 18.18 3.23 15.53
C SER A 248 17.37 4.02 14.49
N GLN A 249 17.12 3.48 13.30
CA GLN A 249 16.27 4.12 12.28
C GLN A 249 14.78 4.21 12.70
N LEU A 250 14.34 3.34 13.60
CA LEU A 250 12.98 3.34 14.15
C LEU A 250 12.87 4.14 15.46
N ASP A 251 14.00 4.51 16.06
CA ASP A 251 14.07 5.25 17.33
C ASP A 251 13.78 6.75 17.13
N ASN A 252 12.54 7.04 16.75
CA ASN A 252 12.01 8.40 16.67
C ASN A 252 10.49 8.36 16.86
N SER A 253 9.90 9.52 17.15
CA SER A 253 8.49 9.64 17.53
C SER A 253 7.46 9.22 16.46
N MET A 254 7.88 9.14 15.19
CA MET A 254 6.97 9.00 14.04
C MET A 254 7.05 7.64 13.34
N SER A 255 8.25 7.13 13.03
CA SER A 255 8.44 5.92 12.20
C SER A 255 7.69 4.69 12.73
N LEU A 256 7.76 4.44 14.04
CA LEU A 256 7.21 3.26 14.72
C LEU A 256 6.07 3.61 15.69
N TYR A 257 6.26 4.63 16.52
CA TYR A 257 5.41 4.89 17.70
C TYR A 257 4.06 5.54 17.39
N ARG A 258 3.71 5.74 16.11
CA ARG A 258 2.32 6.08 15.71
C ARG A 258 1.40 4.86 15.63
N CYS A 259 1.92 3.64 15.81
CA CYS A 259 1.07 2.46 15.97
C CYS A 259 0.37 2.46 17.34
N HIS A 260 -0.95 2.64 17.33
CA HIS A 260 -1.82 2.62 18.52
C HIS A 260 -2.63 1.34 18.66
N THR A 261 -2.11 0.23 18.13
CA THR A 261 -2.71 -1.12 18.27
C THR A 261 -4.20 -1.15 17.83
N ILE A 262 -4.51 -0.49 16.72
CA ILE A 262 -5.87 -0.45 16.13
C ILE A 262 -6.24 -1.82 15.49
N LEU A 263 -5.23 -2.61 15.08
CA LEU A 263 -5.36 -3.97 14.56
C LEU A 263 -6.14 -4.17 13.25
N ASN A 264 -6.59 -3.09 12.58
CA ASN A 264 -7.12 -3.18 11.20
C ASN A 264 -6.15 -3.88 10.24
N CYS A 265 -4.85 -3.67 10.43
CA CYS A 265 -3.79 -4.24 9.59
C CYS A 265 -3.81 -5.77 9.55
N SER A 266 -3.93 -6.43 10.71
CA SER A 266 -3.98 -7.89 10.81
C SER A 266 -5.35 -8.42 10.35
N ARG A 267 -6.44 -7.70 10.65
CA ARG A 267 -7.80 -8.07 10.22
C ARG A 267 -7.94 -8.11 8.69
N THR A 268 -7.33 -7.15 8.00
CA THR A 268 -7.51 -6.97 6.55
C THR A 268 -6.48 -7.74 5.71
N CYS A 269 -5.46 -8.35 6.32
CA CYS A 269 -4.36 -8.95 5.56
C CYS A 269 -4.87 -10.13 4.70
N PRO A 270 -4.82 -10.05 3.36
CA PRO A 270 -5.35 -11.11 2.50
C PRO A 270 -4.51 -12.41 2.54
N LYS A 271 -3.34 -12.36 3.17
CA LYS A 271 -2.44 -13.50 3.38
C LYS A 271 -2.53 -14.07 4.80
N GLY A 272 -3.40 -13.52 5.66
CA GLY A 272 -3.54 -13.98 7.05
C GLY A 272 -2.33 -13.68 7.94
N LEU A 273 -1.48 -12.73 7.55
CA LEU A 273 -0.30 -12.32 8.34
C LEU A 273 -0.72 -11.40 9.48
N ASN A 274 0.16 -11.26 10.48
CA ASN A 274 -0.10 -10.42 11.66
C ASN A 274 0.92 -9.27 11.82
N PRO A 275 0.81 -8.20 11.00
CA PRO A 275 1.67 -7.03 11.14
C PRO A 275 1.57 -6.36 12.52
N GLY A 276 0.40 -6.41 13.16
CA GLY A 276 0.21 -5.87 14.51
C GLY A 276 1.10 -6.55 15.55
N LEU A 277 1.22 -7.88 15.49
CA LEU A 277 2.14 -8.63 16.34
C LEU A 277 3.59 -8.29 16.05
N ALA A 278 4.00 -8.26 14.77
CA ALA A 278 5.36 -7.89 14.40
C ALA A 278 5.76 -6.49 14.91
N ILE A 279 4.85 -5.51 14.82
CA ILE A 279 5.09 -4.17 15.39
C ILE A 279 5.24 -4.23 16.92
N ALA A 280 4.45 -5.07 17.60
CA ALA A 280 4.56 -5.23 19.05
C ALA A 280 5.91 -5.86 19.45
N GLU A 281 6.41 -6.84 18.68
CA GLU A 281 7.73 -7.43 18.91
C GLU A 281 8.86 -6.41 18.71
N ILE A 282 8.80 -5.58 17.66
CA ILE A 282 9.75 -4.44 17.52
C ILE A 282 9.71 -3.58 18.78
N LYS A 283 8.53 -3.17 19.24
CA LYS A 283 8.42 -2.30 20.42
C LYS A 283 8.99 -2.94 21.69
N LYS A 284 8.89 -4.26 21.85
CA LYS A 284 9.53 -4.99 22.96
C LYS A 284 11.05 -4.94 22.85
N GLU A 285 11.60 -5.21 21.67
CA GLU A 285 13.05 -5.16 21.42
C GLU A 285 13.67 -3.76 21.50
N MET A 286 12.84 -2.71 21.48
CA MET A 286 13.25 -1.32 21.67
C MET A 286 13.21 -0.89 23.15
N ALA A 287 12.49 -1.62 24.00
CA ALA A 287 12.27 -1.26 25.41
C ALA A 287 13.25 -1.96 26.37
N PHE A 288 13.87 -3.05 25.93
CA PHE A 288 14.79 -3.90 26.70
C PHE A 288 15.99 -4.27 25.82
#